data_AF-A0A966DT35-F1
#
_entry.id   AF-A0A966DT35-F1
#
_cell.length_a   1.000
_cell.length_b   1.000
_cell.length_c   1.000
_cell.angle_alpha   90.00
_cell.angle_beta   90.00
_cell.angle_gamma   90.00
#
_symmetry.space_group_name_H-M   'P 1'
#
loop_
_entity.id
_entity.type
_entity.pdbx_description
1 polymer ?
#
loop_
_entity_poly.entity_id
_entity_poly.type
_entity_poly.pdbx_seq_one_letter_code
_entity_poly.pdbx_strand_id
1 'polypeptide(L)'
;MSAFVPGGSYTKTSNNIKSTLYCNSKKRDQASIPAGMDLTSLSQANIENLDGFLVNNPGNGGSNGYVPGGSYTITSSGEVVILSANCQKRDQSWQYSTLDITHLPVGKTLSNIDGVLTVD
;
A
#
# COMPACT_ATOMS: atom_id res chain seq x y z
N MET A 1 0.34 -1.61 15.17
CA MET A 1 0.85 -2.32 13.97
C MET A 1 -0.07 -1.93 12.82
N SER A 2 0.46 -1.54 11.66
CA SER A 2 -0.39 -1.14 10.52
C SER A 2 -1.11 -2.37 9.96
N ALA A 3 -2.37 -2.19 9.56
CA ALA A 3 -3.16 -3.25 8.92
C ALA A 3 -2.79 -3.42 7.43
N PHE A 4 -2.13 -2.42 6.85
CA PHE A 4 -1.86 -2.33 5.41
C PHE A 4 -0.39 -2.61 5.05
N VAL A 5 0.40 -3.06 6.03
CA VAL A 5 1.78 -3.50 5.85
C VAL A 5 1.84 -4.99 6.19
N PRO A 6 2.12 -5.88 5.23
CA PRO A 6 2.26 -7.31 5.48
C PRO A 6 3.34 -7.59 6.53
N GLY A 7 3.10 -8.59 7.39
CA GLY A 7 4.14 -9.09 8.29
C GLY A 7 5.21 -9.88 7.54
N GLY A 8 6.30 -10.24 8.23
CA GLY A 8 7.30 -11.16 7.69
C GLY A 8 8.72 -10.86 8.10
N SER A 9 9.63 -11.72 7.62
CA SER A 9 11.05 -11.69 7.97
C SER A 9 11.78 -10.49 7.37
N TYR A 10 11.29 -9.95 6.25
CA TYR A 10 11.87 -8.80 5.55
C TYR A 10 12.04 -7.57 6.46
N THR A 11 11.17 -7.40 7.46
CA THR A 11 11.22 -6.30 8.42
C THR A 11 12.54 -6.23 9.21
N LYS A 12 13.27 -7.35 9.31
CA LYS A 12 14.58 -7.42 10.00
C LYS A 12 15.73 -6.92 9.12
N THR A 13 15.58 -6.97 7.81
CA THR A 13 16.64 -6.70 6.83
C THR A 13 16.21 -5.65 5.79
N SER A 14 15.13 -4.92 6.07
CA SER A 14 14.61 -3.84 5.23
C SER A 14 14.29 -2.63 6.08
N ASN A 15 14.53 -1.43 5.54
CA ASN A 15 14.22 -0.17 6.19
C ASN A 15 13.37 0.73 5.28
N ASN A 16 12.82 1.81 5.86
CA ASN A 16 11.96 2.76 5.17
C ASN A 16 10.78 2.08 4.45
N ILE A 17 10.16 1.10 5.14
CA ILE A 17 9.05 0.30 4.63
C ILE A 17 7.83 1.22 4.49
N LYS A 18 7.23 1.24 3.31
CA LYS A 18 6.05 2.04 2.99
C LYS A 18 5.02 1.21 2.23
N SER A 19 3.75 1.39 2.58
CA SER A 19 2.61 0.85 1.82
C SER A 19 1.83 2.03 1.25
N THR A 20 1.73 2.11 -0.07
CA THR A 20 1.07 3.21 -0.76
C THR A 20 -0.03 2.68 -1.66
N LEU A 21 -1.24 3.21 -1.48
CA LEU A 21 -2.34 3.03 -2.43
C LEU A 21 -2.14 4.00 -3.59
N TYR A 22 -2.31 3.50 -4.80
CA TYR A 22 -2.40 4.25 -6.04
C TYR A 22 -3.71 3.93 -6.75
N CYS A 23 -4.33 4.92 -7.36
CA CYS A 23 -5.47 4.71 -8.25
C CYS A 23 -5.64 5.91 -9.19
N ASN A 24 -6.59 5.80 -10.13
CA ASN A 24 -7.07 6.95 -10.88
C ASN A 24 -8.33 7.50 -10.20
N SER A 25 -8.23 8.69 -9.60
CA SER A 25 -9.33 9.34 -8.90
C SER A 25 -10.03 10.35 -9.79
N LYS A 26 -11.36 10.31 -9.78
CA LYS A 26 -12.18 11.22 -10.58
C LYS A 26 -12.40 12.55 -9.87
N LYS A 27 -12.15 13.64 -10.59
CA LYS A 27 -12.42 15.01 -10.18
C LYS A 27 -13.90 15.39 -10.41
N ARG A 28 -14.33 16.52 -9.86
CA ARG A 28 -15.66 17.11 -10.07
C ARG A 28 -15.92 17.45 -11.54
N ASP A 29 -14.90 17.91 -12.24
CA ASP A 29 -14.90 18.16 -13.69
C ASP A 29 -14.94 16.89 -14.55
N GLN A 30 -15.08 15.71 -13.92
CA GLN A 30 -15.12 14.38 -14.52
C GLN A 30 -13.78 13.87 -15.08
N ALA A 31 -12.70 14.66 -15.01
CA ALA A 31 -11.37 14.18 -15.37
C ALA A 31 -10.87 13.13 -14.36
N SER A 32 -10.12 12.15 -14.83
CA SER A 32 -9.45 11.16 -13.97
C SER A 32 -7.97 11.51 -13.87
N ILE A 33 -7.44 11.57 -12.65
CA ILE A 33 -6.03 11.87 -12.39
C ILE A 33 -5.39 10.79 -11.52
N PRO A 34 -4.07 10.55 -11.64
CA PRO A 34 -3.36 9.69 -10.70
C PRO A 34 -3.43 10.27 -9.29
N ALA A 35 -3.78 9.43 -8.31
CA ALA A 35 -3.82 9.78 -6.91
C ALA A 35 -3.09 8.72 -6.08
N GLY A 36 -2.51 9.14 -4.96
CA GLY A 36 -1.77 8.26 -4.06
C GLY A 36 -2.06 8.58 -2.59
N MET A 37 -2.03 7.55 -1.74
CA MET A 37 -2.25 7.66 -0.30
C MET A 37 -1.28 6.75 0.46
N ASP A 38 -0.58 7.30 1.46
CA ASP A 38 0.27 6.53 2.36
C ASP A 38 -0.58 5.80 3.42
N LEU A 39 -0.47 4.47 3.45
CA LEU A 39 -1.19 3.58 4.37
C LEU A 39 -0.28 3.07 5.50
N THR A 40 1.01 3.41 5.48
CA THR A 40 2.06 2.77 6.28
C THR A 40 1.78 2.81 7.77
N SER A 41 1.17 3.88 8.28
CA SER A 41 0.88 4.08 9.70
C SER A 41 -0.59 3.77 10.07
N LEU A 42 -1.43 3.42 9.10
CA LEU A 42 -2.87 3.26 9.32
C LEU A 42 -3.19 1.86 9.88
N SER A 43 -3.85 1.83 11.04
CA SER A 43 -4.44 0.59 11.59
C SER A 43 -5.85 0.32 11.07
N GLN A 44 -6.53 1.37 10.61
CA GLN A 44 -7.84 1.36 9.97
C GLN A 44 -7.86 2.46 8.92
N ALA A 45 -8.67 2.29 7.88
CA ALA A 45 -8.83 3.28 6.84
C ALA A 45 -10.29 3.36 6.38
N ASN A 46 -10.71 4.58 6.06
CA ASN A 46 -11.92 4.88 5.33
C ASN A 46 -11.55 5.96 4.31
N ILE A 47 -11.06 5.53 3.14
CA ILE A 47 -10.50 6.43 2.15
C ILE A 47 -11.61 7.07 1.34
N GLU A 48 -11.50 8.38 1.15
CA GLU A 48 -12.42 9.18 0.33
C GLU A 48 -11.65 9.87 -0.78
N ASN A 49 -12.37 10.14 -1.87
CA ASN A 49 -11.85 10.96 -2.96
C ASN A 49 -12.45 12.36 -2.87
N LEU A 50 -11.61 13.34 -2.56
CA LEU A 50 -11.96 14.77 -2.55
C LEU A 50 -11.38 15.44 -3.78
N ASP A 51 -12.17 15.48 -4.86
CA ASP A 51 -11.82 16.16 -6.12
C ASP A 51 -10.45 15.73 -6.70
N GLY A 52 -10.21 14.42 -6.71
CA GLY A 52 -8.97 13.81 -7.20
C GLY A 52 -7.93 13.52 -6.12
N PHE A 53 -8.13 13.99 -4.89
CA PHE A 53 -7.22 13.74 -3.76
C PHE A 53 -7.77 12.64 -2.85
N LEU A 54 -6.94 11.64 -2.57
CA LEU A 54 -7.29 10.62 -1.58
C LEU A 54 -7.03 11.16 -0.17
N VAL A 55 -8.03 11.03 0.70
CA VAL A 55 -7.92 11.39 2.11
C VAL A 55 -8.43 10.25 2.98
N ASN A 56 -7.82 10.05 4.14
CA ASN A 56 -8.33 9.10 5.12
C ASN A 56 -9.24 9.83 6.11
N ASN A 57 -10.51 9.42 6.19
CA ASN A 57 -11.42 9.90 7.21
C ASN A 57 -11.43 8.99 8.44
N PRO A 58 -11.74 9.52 9.63
CA PRO A 58 -11.91 8.72 10.83
C PRO A 58 -13.00 7.66 10.62
N GLY A 59 -12.67 6.39 10.81
CA GLY A 59 -13.61 5.29 10.67
C GLY A 59 -12.98 4.04 10.04
N ASN A 60 -13.82 3.05 9.80
CA ASN A 60 -13.44 1.80 9.16
C ASN A 60 -14.35 1.58 7.94
N GLY A 61 -13.79 1.75 6.75
CA GLY A 61 -14.48 1.54 5.47
C GLY A 61 -14.55 0.08 5.03
N GLY A 62 -14.14 -0.87 5.88
CA GLY A 62 -13.81 -2.24 5.49
C GLY A 62 -12.50 -2.28 4.71
N SER A 63 -11.81 -3.41 4.65
CA SER A 63 -10.66 -3.59 3.77
C SER A 63 -10.78 -4.93 3.05
N ASN A 64 -10.23 -4.98 1.83
CA ASN A 64 -10.08 -6.23 1.10
C ASN A 64 -8.60 -6.54 0.98
N GLY A 65 -8.09 -7.42 1.85
CA GLY A 65 -6.65 -7.61 1.94
C GLY A 65 -5.96 -6.35 2.46
N TYR A 66 -4.96 -5.90 1.69
CA TYR A 66 -4.20 -4.68 1.94
C TYR A 66 -4.77 -3.45 1.22
N VAL A 67 -5.85 -3.62 0.43
CA VAL A 67 -6.57 -2.51 -0.20
C VAL A 67 -7.56 -1.95 0.81
N PRO A 68 -7.42 -0.67 1.24
CA PRO A 68 -8.37 -0.05 2.15
C PRO A 68 -9.70 0.18 1.44
N GLY A 69 -10.80 0.09 2.16
CA GLY A 69 -12.12 0.48 1.68
C GLY A 69 -12.40 1.96 1.89
N GLY A 70 -13.64 2.32 1.59
CA GLY A 70 -14.14 3.69 1.65
C GLY A 70 -14.81 4.13 0.36
N SER A 71 -15.36 5.35 0.38
CA SER A 71 -16.17 5.88 -0.72
C SER A 71 -15.37 6.18 -2.00
N TYR A 72 -14.04 6.27 -1.90
CA TYR A 72 -13.19 6.48 -3.07
C TYR A 72 -13.42 5.41 -4.15
N THR A 73 -13.69 4.15 -3.77
CA THR A 73 -13.96 3.02 -4.67
C THR A 73 -15.15 3.24 -5.62
N ILE A 74 -16.05 4.18 -5.32
CA ILE A 74 -17.18 4.55 -6.19
C ILE A 74 -16.74 5.52 -7.30
N THR A 75 -15.70 6.31 -7.02
CA THR A 75 -15.27 7.45 -7.86
C THR A 75 -13.85 7.29 -8.40
N SER A 76 -13.14 6.25 -8.00
CA SER A 76 -11.79 5.91 -8.42
C SER A 76 -11.79 4.54 -9.06
N SER A 77 -10.73 4.22 -9.81
CA SER A 77 -10.55 2.91 -10.43
C SER A 77 -9.09 2.56 -10.61
N GLY A 78 -8.81 1.26 -10.73
CA GLY A 78 -7.46 0.75 -10.93
C GLY A 78 -6.62 0.84 -9.67
N GLU A 79 -7.22 0.50 -8.53
CA GLU A 79 -6.60 0.48 -7.22
C GLU A 79 -5.45 -0.53 -7.19
N VAL A 80 -4.27 -0.03 -6.83
CA VAL A 80 -3.06 -0.84 -6.67
C VAL A 80 -2.39 -0.42 -5.36
N VAL A 81 -2.05 -1.39 -4.52
CA VAL A 81 -1.28 -1.16 -3.30
C VAL A 81 0.13 -1.69 -3.51
N ILE A 82 1.10 -0.78 -3.48
CA ILE A 82 2.52 -1.10 -3.62
C ILE A 82 3.18 -0.99 -2.26
N LEU A 83 3.81 -2.09 -1.85
CA LEU A 83 4.77 -2.10 -0.76
C LEU A 83 6.14 -1.74 -1.32
N SER A 84 6.84 -0.82 -0.68
CA SER A 84 8.22 -0.49 -1.01
C SER A 84 9.10 -0.45 0.22
N ALA A 85 10.37 -0.79 0.05
CA ALA A 85 11.37 -0.72 1.11
C ALA A 85 12.78 -0.68 0.53
N ASN A 86 13.73 -0.18 1.31
CA ASN A 86 15.15 -0.40 1.05
C ASN A 86 15.53 -1.74 1.68
N CYS A 87 15.85 -2.72 0.85
CA CYS A 87 16.15 -4.08 1.25
C CYS A 87 17.66 -4.32 1.20
N GLN A 88 18.20 -4.94 2.25
CA GLN A 88 19.61 -5.29 2.31
C GLN A 88 19.89 -6.55 1.47
N LYS A 89 20.93 -6.49 0.63
CA LYS A 89 21.47 -7.64 -0.11
C LYS A 89 22.41 -8.48 0.75
N ARG A 90 22.79 -9.67 0.27
CA ARG A 90 23.76 -10.56 0.94
C ARG A 90 25.14 -9.92 1.08
N ASP A 91 25.51 -9.04 0.16
CA ASP A 91 26.74 -8.25 0.19
C ASP A 91 26.68 -7.06 1.17
N GLN A 92 25.62 -6.97 1.97
CA GLN A 92 25.31 -5.90 2.94
C GLN A 92 24.97 -4.53 2.35
N SER A 93 25.04 -4.34 1.03
CA SER A 93 24.56 -3.11 0.39
C SER A 93 23.03 -3.09 0.29
N TRP A 94 22.48 -1.90 0.08
CA TRP A 94 21.03 -1.67 0.09
C TRP A 94 20.53 -1.40 -1.32
N GLN A 95 19.35 -1.91 -1.64
CA GLN A 95 18.65 -1.57 -2.87
C GLN A 95 17.17 -1.29 -2.61
N TYR A 96 16.59 -0.41 -3.41
CA TYR A 96 15.16 -0.15 -3.37
C TYR A 96 14.40 -1.29 -4.05
N SER A 97 13.37 -1.81 -3.39
CA SER A 97 12.52 -2.87 -3.89
C SER A 97 11.05 -2.51 -3.71
N THR A 98 10.23 -2.94 -4.66
CA THR A 98 8.78 -2.73 -4.66
C THR A 98 8.07 -4.04 -4.94
N LEU A 99 6.92 -4.24 -4.32
CA LEU A 99 6.06 -5.40 -4.53
C LEU A 99 4.60 -4.94 -4.58
N ASP A 100 3.87 -5.40 -5.60
CA ASP A 100 2.42 -5.25 -5.65
C ASP A 100 1.76 -6.24 -4.70
N ILE A 101 1.03 -5.72 -3.71
CA ILE A 101 0.34 -6.49 -2.68
C ILE A 101 -1.19 -6.35 -2.77
N THR A 102 -1.70 -5.78 -3.86
CA THR A 102 -3.14 -5.50 -4.08
C THR A 102 -3.99 -6.75 -3.89
N HIS A 103 -3.54 -7.88 -4.44
CA HIS A 103 -4.26 -9.15 -4.39
C HIS A 103 -3.62 -10.15 -3.40
N LEU A 104 -2.72 -9.67 -2.53
CA LEU A 104 -2.07 -10.52 -1.55
C LEU A 104 -3.09 -10.91 -0.46
N PRO A 105 -3.34 -12.22 -0.24
CA PRO A 105 -4.25 -12.66 0.81
C PRO A 105 -3.79 -12.19 2.20
N VAL A 106 -4.74 -11.82 3.07
CA VAL A 106 -4.43 -11.45 4.46
C VAL A 106 -3.71 -12.59 5.15
N GLY A 107 -2.64 -12.27 5.88
CA GLY A 107 -1.87 -13.23 6.65
C GLY A 107 -0.72 -13.88 5.88
N LYS A 108 -0.59 -13.62 4.58
CA LYS A 108 0.66 -13.93 3.87
C LYS A 108 1.80 -13.08 4.41
N THR A 109 2.98 -13.69 4.50
CA THR A 109 4.19 -13.03 4.94
C THR A 109 5.11 -12.75 3.77
N LEU A 110 5.99 -11.78 3.98
CA LEU A 110 7.01 -11.42 3.02
C LEU A 110 8.42 -11.70 3.57
N SER A 111 9.34 -11.95 2.65
CA SER A 111 10.76 -12.08 2.91
C SER A 111 11.56 -11.17 2.00
N ASN A 112 12.75 -10.79 2.46
CA ASN A 112 13.75 -10.12 1.63
C ASN A 112 14.74 -11.18 1.12
N ILE A 113 14.73 -11.43 -0.19
CA ILE A 113 15.63 -12.37 -0.85
C ILE A 113 16.66 -11.56 -1.64
N ASP A 114 17.85 -11.41 -1.06
CA ASP A 114 18.97 -10.68 -1.68
C ASP A 114 18.59 -9.28 -2.20
N GLY A 115 17.90 -8.52 -1.36
CA GLY A 115 17.42 -7.17 -1.64
C GLY A 115 16.11 -7.10 -2.45
N VAL A 116 15.42 -8.22 -2.67
CA VAL A 116 14.14 -8.26 -3.38
C VAL A 116 13.01 -8.72 -2.44
N LEU A 117 11.97 -7.89 -2.30
CA LEU A 117 10.75 -8.25 -1.57
C LEU A 117 10.03 -9.39 -2.29
N THR A 118 9.78 -10.48 -1.58
CA THR A 118 9.17 -11.70 -2.12
C THR A 118 8.09 -12.21 -1.17
N VAL A 119 7.02 -12.80 -1.72
CA VAL A 119 5.96 -13.46 -0.95
C VAL A 119 6.38 -14.87 -0.55
N ASP A 120 6.07 -15.26 0.69
CA ASP A 120 6.28 -16.62 1.22
C ASP A 120 5.06 -17.56 1.04
#